data_AF-J2QRW0-F1
#
_entry.id   AF-J2QRW0-F1
#
_cell.length_a   1.000
_cell.length_b   1.000
_cell.length_c   1.000
_cell.angle_alpha   90.00
_cell.angle_beta   90.00
_cell.angle_gamma   90.00
#
_symmetry.space_group_name_H-M   'P 1'
#
loop_
_entity.id
_entity.type
_entity.pdbx_description
1 polymer ?
#
loop_
_entity_poly.entity_id
_entity_poly.type
_entity_poly.pdbx_seq_one_letter_code
_entity_poly.pdbx_strand_id
1 'polypeptide(L)'
;MRLNDASVVIRPRSTWEAMDLGVLLSQRHRRLLMTSWALLTLPLFALLSWGLWDSPSLAVLIFWWLKPAFDRLPLYILSKAMFGEPPTLKQALRQWPRLLKGQLLASLTWRRLSLQRSFVMPVAQLEGLDGQQRQQRLEVLLQRDAGAARWLTIIGAHLEGALWIGLMVLFYLLLPQQVALDWSWQSLISAATQDWRWLEHLTNLFYALVLVVWEPIYVACGFSLYLNRRTVLEAWDIELVFRRMRQRLISASGVLLIAVMLLMSPAHSVWAAEPAISPDSPRLLDQPLNTQVARDGIKTILEQPPFKNREAVTRYRFSEDPPGAQASGDGQTPQWLKSLLQLFEGQHFRALANLIEIALWGIVIGAVGLLIWRYRDWVQAFVSRRPTLDVKAVRPLPQQAFGLDLKPESLPADIAARAESLWQSHPREALGLLYRALLSRLSHDFNIALEAADTEGQVLQRIEQLQQPALLAYSKNLTGHWQGMAYGHRLPPEQVRQELCDGWRVLFDPEAFH
;
A
#
# COMPACT_ATOMS: atom_id res chain seq x y z
N MET A 1 13.60 -5.79 -13.16
CA MET A 1 12.75 -4.60 -12.95
C MET A 1 13.67 -3.47 -12.52
N ARG A 2 13.75 -2.36 -13.27
CA ARG A 2 14.55 -1.20 -12.84
C ARG A 2 13.64 -0.32 -11.96
N LEU A 3 13.98 -0.19 -10.68
CA LEU A 3 13.14 0.54 -9.71
C LEU A 3 13.01 2.04 -10.03
N ASN A 4 13.97 2.60 -10.78
CA ASN A 4 13.96 4.01 -11.17
C ASN A 4 12.88 4.35 -12.21
N ASP A 5 12.38 3.35 -12.96
CA ASP A 5 11.39 3.54 -14.03
C ASP A 5 9.95 3.32 -13.53
N ALA A 6 9.76 3.19 -12.21
CA ALA A 6 8.45 3.02 -11.61
C ALA A 6 7.58 4.27 -11.79
N SER A 7 6.43 4.11 -12.43
CA SER A 7 5.44 5.16 -12.66
C SER A 7 4.72 5.64 -11.40
N VAL A 8 4.94 4.96 -10.28
CA VAL A 8 4.34 5.23 -8.97
C VAL A 8 5.45 5.44 -7.95
N VAL A 9 5.27 6.44 -7.08
CA VAL A 9 6.18 6.68 -5.95
C VAL A 9 6.17 5.45 -5.03
N ILE A 10 7.30 4.76 -4.96
CA ILE A 10 7.49 3.62 -4.06
C ILE A 10 7.72 4.18 -2.65
N ARG A 11 6.72 4.00 -1.78
CA ARG A 11 6.75 4.34 -0.35
C ARG A 11 5.92 3.32 0.43
N PRO A 12 6.23 3.06 1.72
CA PRO A 12 5.36 2.32 2.60
C PRO A 12 4.01 3.01 2.71
N ARG A 13 2.92 2.25 2.52
CA ARG A 13 1.54 2.72 2.63
C ARG A 13 0.76 1.89 3.62
N SER A 14 -0.35 2.44 4.11
CA SER A 14 -1.37 1.62 4.78
C SER A 14 -1.97 0.61 3.80
N THR A 15 -2.54 -0.48 4.30
CA THR A 15 -3.15 -1.52 3.44
C THR A 15 -4.29 -0.96 2.59
N TRP A 16 -5.11 -0.07 3.15
CA TRP A 16 -6.21 0.57 2.43
C TRP A 16 -5.72 1.54 1.35
N GLU A 17 -4.73 2.37 1.67
CA GLU A 17 -4.10 3.27 0.69
C GLU A 17 -3.43 2.47 -0.45
N ALA A 18 -2.85 1.30 -0.15
CA ALA A 18 -2.33 0.41 -1.17
C ALA A 18 -3.46 -0.15 -2.06
N MET A 19 -4.63 -0.48 -1.53
CA MET A 19 -5.76 -0.92 -2.34
C MET A 19 -6.27 0.21 -3.25
N ASP A 20 -6.38 1.43 -2.72
CA ASP A 20 -6.77 2.62 -3.50
C ASP A 20 -5.80 2.88 -4.66
N LEU A 21 -4.49 2.71 -4.42
CA LEU A 21 -3.49 2.76 -5.49
C LEU A 21 -3.78 1.71 -6.59
N GLY A 22 -4.22 0.51 -6.22
CA GLY A 22 -4.64 -0.52 -7.17
C GLY A 22 -5.83 -0.09 -8.02
N VAL A 23 -6.83 0.56 -7.41
CA VAL A 23 -7.97 1.14 -8.13
C VAL A 23 -7.50 2.21 -9.12
N LEU A 24 -6.63 3.13 -8.70
CA LEU A 24 -6.08 4.19 -9.56
C LEU A 24 -5.26 3.61 -10.71
N LEU A 25 -4.47 2.56 -10.46
CA LEU A 25 -3.70 1.86 -11.48
C LEU A 25 -4.63 1.22 -12.53
N SER A 26 -5.71 0.60 -12.08
CA SER A 26 -6.74 0.04 -12.95
C SER A 26 -7.44 1.13 -13.76
N GLN A 27 -7.79 2.27 -13.15
CA GLN A 27 -8.39 3.40 -13.85
C GLN A 27 -7.49 3.97 -14.95
N ARG A 28 -6.19 4.14 -14.66
CA ARG A 28 -5.21 4.64 -15.64
C ARG A 28 -5.09 3.74 -16.87
N HIS A 29 -5.15 2.42 -16.66
CA HIS A 29 -5.02 1.42 -17.72
C HIS A 29 -6.35 0.72 -18.08
N ARG A 30 -7.50 1.33 -17.75
CA ARG A 30 -8.83 0.70 -17.83
C ARG A 30 -9.15 0.10 -19.19
N ARG A 31 -8.83 0.84 -20.26
CA ARG A 31 -9.11 0.42 -21.63
C ARG A 31 -8.33 -0.85 -21.95
N LEU A 32 -7.04 -0.87 -21.68
CA LEU A 32 -6.17 -2.02 -21.95
C LEU A 32 -6.59 -3.24 -21.12
N LEU A 33 -6.85 -3.04 -19.83
CA LEU A 33 -7.24 -4.12 -18.91
C LEU A 33 -8.60 -4.72 -19.27
N MET A 34 -9.64 -3.89 -19.39
CA MET A 34 -11.00 -4.37 -19.66
C MET A 34 -11.12 -4.96 -21.07
N THR A 35 -10.52 -4.35 -22.10
CA THR A 35 -10.61 -4.89 -23.47
C THR A 35 -9.80 -6.18 -23.63
N SER A 36 -8.62 -6.29 -23.03
CA SER A 36 -7.85 -7.53 -23.07
C SER A 36 -8.55 -8.67 -22.32
N TRP A 37 -9.16 -8.37 -21.16
CA TRP A 37 -9.94 -9.34 -20.41
C TRP A 37 -11.19 -9.75 -21.19
N ALA A 38 -11.98 -8.78 -21.69
CA ALA A 38 -13.18 -9.05 -22.49
C ALA A 38 -12.89 -9.85 -23.76
N LEU A 39 -11.83 -9.51 -24.50
CA LEU A 39 -11.45 -10.20 -25.73
C LEU A 39 -10.98 -11.64 -25.48
N LEU A 40 -10.52 -11.94 -24.27
CA LEU A 40 -10.19 -13.30 -23.85
C LEU A 40 -11.42 -14.06 -23.36
N THR A 41 -12.22 -13.45 -22.48
CA THR A 41 -13.26 -14.16 -21.72
C THR A 41 -14.60 -14.22 -22.43
N LEU A 42 -15.02 -13.17 -23.15
CA LEU A 42 -16.33 -13.16 -23.82
C LEU A 42 -16.42 -14.18 -24.97
N PRO A 43 -15.41 -14.35 -25.85
CA PRO A 43 -15.47 -15.40 -26.87
C PRO A 43 -15.49 -16.81 -26.24
N LEU A 44 -14.71 -17.01 -25.17
CA LEU A 44 -14.70 -18.29 -24.46
C LEU A 44 -16.04 -18.56 -23.78
N PHE A 45 -16.64 -17.56 -23.15
CA PHE A 45 -17.97 -17.66 -22.57
C PHE A 45 -19.03 -17.95 -23.64
N ALA A 46 -19.01 -17.27 -24.78
CA ALA A 46 -19.92 -17.53 -25.89
C ALA A 46 -19.77 -18.96 -26.43
N LEU A 47 -18.55 -19.48 -26.55
CA LEU A 47 -18.30 -20.87 -26.94
C LEU A 47 -18.83 -21.87 -25.90
N LEU A 48 -18.66 -21.57 -24.61
CA LEU A 48 -19.21 -22.40 -23.53
C LEU A 48 -20.74 -22.38 -23.54
N SER A 49 -21.37 -21.21 -23.66
CA SER A 49 -22.83 -21.08 -23.76
C SER A 49 -23.40 -21.75 -25.01
N TRP A 50 -22.69 -21.70 -26.14
CA TRP A 50 -23.08 -22.39 -27.36
C TRP A 50 -22.95 -23.91 -27.23
N GLY A 51 -21.81 -24.40 -26.71
CA GLY A 51 -21.56 -25.84 -26.56
C GLY A 51 -22.41 -26.51 -25.48
N LEU A 52 -22.81 -25.75 -24.44
CA LEU A 52 -23.63 -26.20 -23.31
C LEU A 52 -24.99 -25.51 -23.33
N TRP A 53 -25.60 -25.40 -24.51
CA TRP A 53 -26.86 -24.67 -24.69
C TRP A 53 -27.99 -25.17 -23.78
N ASP A 54 -28.07 -26.49 -23.60
CA ASP A 54 -29.06 -27.16 -22.73
C ASP A 54 -28.74 -27.07 -21.23
N SER A 55 -27.52 -26.63 -20.86
CA SER A 55 -27.07 -26.52 -19.47
C SER A 55 -26.34 -25.20 -19.21
N PRO A 56 -27.05 -24.04 -19.29
CA PRO A 56 -26.48 -22.72 -19.00
C PRO A 56 -25.83 -22.62 -17.61
N SER A 57 -26.39 -23.29 -16.60
CA SER A 57 -25.82 -23.39 -15.25
C SER A 57 -24.42 -24.02 -15.24
N LEU A 58 -24.19 -25.03 -16.09
CA LEU A 58 -22.88 -25.68 -16.24
C LEU A 58 -21.91 -24.75 -16.97
N ALA A 59 -22.36 -24.03 -18.00
CA ALA A 59 -21.55 -23.07 -18.73
C ALA A 59 -21.00 -21.96 -17.80
N VAL A 60 -21.86 -21.37 -16.97
CA VAL A 60 -21.43 -20.36 -15.99
C VAL A 60 -20.56 -20.94 -14.88
N LEU A 61 -20.83 -22.18 -14.45
CA LEU A 61 -20.00 -22.87 -13.47
C LEU A 61 -18.57 -23.09 -13.98
N ILE A 62 -18.41 -23.57 -15.22
CA ILE A 62 -17.09 -23.72 -15.86
C ILE A 62 -16.42 -22.36 -16.02
N PHE A 63 -17.17 -21.36 -16.49
CA PHE A 63 -16.63 -20.01 -16.65
C PHE A 63 -16.14 -19.42 -15.32
N TRP A 64 -16.93 -19.55 -14.26
CA TRP A 64 -16.57 -19.18 -12.89
C TRP A 64 -15.40 -20.02 -12.34
N TRP A 65 -15.32 -21.29 -12.73
CA TRP A 65 -14.20 -22.16 -12.35
C TRP A 65 -12.89 -21.67 -12.96
N LEU A 66 -12.91 -21.22 -14.22
CA LEU A 66 -11.76 -20.73 -14.97
C LEU A 66 -11.31 -19.31 -14.58
N LYS A 67 -12.04 -18.62 -13.71
CA LYS A 67 -11.71 -17.27 -13.19
C LYS A 67 -10.22 -17.10 -12.83
N PRO A 68 -9.56 -17.99 -12.04
CA PRO A 68 -8.15 -17.86 -11.71
C PRO A 68 -7.19 -17.92 -12.92
N ALA A 69 -7.62 -18.46 -14.05
CA ALA A 69 -6.85 -18.47 -15.29
C ALA A 69 -6.90 -17.12 -16.01
N PHE A 70 -8.04 -16.42 -15.94
CA PHE A 70 -8.23 -15.12 -16.57
C PHE A 70 -7.51 -14.00 -15.80
N ASP A 71 -7.49 -14.08 -14.47
CA ASP A 71 -6.81 -13.12 -13.58
C ASP A 71 -5.32 -12.92 -13.89
N ARG A 72 -4.68 -13.91 -14.54
CA ARG A 72 -3.25 -13.88 -14.86
C ARG A 72 -2.92 -12.81 -15.89
N LEU A 73 -3.86 -12.49 -16.77
CA LEU A 73 -3.66 -11.52 -17.84
C LEU A 73 -3.58 -10.07 -17.30
N PRO A 74 -4.55 -9.57 -16.50
CA PRO A 74 -4.44 -8.26 -15.86
C PRO A 74 -3.15 -8.10 -15.05
N LEU A 75 -2.76 -9.12 -14.27
CA LEU A 75 -1.54 -9.06 -13.47
C LEU A 75 -0.29 -8.87 -14.33
N TYR A 76 -0.19 -9.57 -15.46
CA TYR A 76 0.93 -9.39 -16.40
C TYR A 76 0.98 -7.96 -16.94
N ILE A 77 -0.17 -7.43 -17.40
CA ILE A 77 -0.27 -6.07 -17.94
C ILE A 77 0.15 -5.04 -16.89
N LEU A 78 -0.36 -5.15 -15.66
CA LEU A 78 -0.04 -4.24 -14.56
C LEU A 78 1.43 -4.31 -14.15
N SER A 79 2.00 -5.53 -14.12
CA SER A 79 3.42 -5.71 -13.78
C SER A 79 4.36 -5.01 -14.76
N LYS A 80 3.95 -4.83 -16.01
CA LYS A 80 4.71 -4.14 -17.06
C LYS A 80 4.40 -2.65 -17.11
N ALA A 81 3.13 -2.28 -17.01
CA ALA A 81 2.67 -0.90 -16.97
C ALA A 81 3.26 -0.11 -15.79
N MET A 82 3.46 -0.76 -14.63
CA MET A 82 4.09 -0.15 -13.45
C MET A 82 5.49 0.41 -13.74
N PHE A 83 6.26 -0.21 -14.64
CA PHE A 83 7.63 0.20 -14.99
C PHE A 83 7.71 0.97 -16.32
N GLY A 84 6.61 1.62 -16.73
CA GLY A 84 6.61 2.50 -17.90
C GLY A 84 6.53 1.81 -19.27
N GLU A 85 6.45 0.48 -19.32
CA GLU A 85 6.38 -0.31 -20.56
C GLU A 85 5.03 -1.06 -20.68
N PRO A 86 3.87 -0.37 -20.84
CA PRO A 86 2.59 -1.06 -20.98
C PRO A 86 2.57 -1.90 -22.28
N PRO A 87 2.27 -3.21 -22.21
CA PRO A 87 2.22 -4.05 -23.39
C PRO A 87 1.04 -3.68 -24.28
N THR A 88 1.18 -3.90 -25.59
CA THR A 88 0.03 -3.79 -26.51
C THR A 88 -0.95 -4.93 -26.32
N LEU A 89 -2.23 -4.75 -26.70
CA LEU A 89 -3.27 -5.78 -26.60
C LEU A 89 -2.85 -7.12 -27.21
N LYS A 90 -2.27 -7.07 -28.41
CA LYS A 90 -1.78 -8.26 -29.13
C LYS A 90 -0.66 -8.98 -28.38
N GLN A 91 0.27 -8.24 -27.79
CA GLN A 91 1.37 -8.81 -27.00
C GLN A 91 0.84 -9.47 -25.72
N ALA A 92 -0.10 -8.82 -25.03
CA ALA A 92 -0.69 -9.35 -23.80
C ALA A 92 -1.43 -10.68 -24.06
N LEU A 93 -2.29 -10.72 -25.08
CA LEU A 93 -3.04 -11.93 -25.45
C LEU A 93 -2.13 -13.06 -25.93
N ARG A 94 -1.10 -12.76 -26.73
CA ARG A 94 -0.14 -13.77 -27.17
C ARG A 94 0.66 -14.39 -26.02
N GLN A 95 0.89 -13.62 -24.96
CA GLN A 95 1.63 -14.10 -23.79
C GLN A 95 0.74 -14.92 -22.85
N TRP A 96 -0.59 -14.78 -22.89
CA TRP A 96 -1.52 -15.45 -21.98
C TRP A 96 -1.32 -16.97 -21.86
N PRO A 97 -1.19 -17.77 -22.94
CA PRO A 97 -0.99 -19.21 -22.82
C PRO A 97 0.28 -19.60 -22.06
N ARG A 98 1.31 -18.75 -22.10
CA ARG A 98 2.56 -18.96 -21.34
C ARG A 98 2.36 -18.67 -19.86
N LEU A 99 1.51 -17.70 -19.50
CA LEU A 99 1.19 -17.36 -18.10
C LEU A 99 0.42 -18.50 -17.40
N LEU A 100 -0.29 -19.31 -18.16
CA LEU A 100 -1.00 -20.49 -17.66
C LEU A 100 -0.07 -21.65 -17.27
N LYS A 101 1.19 -21.64 -17.74
CA LYS A 101 2.14 -22.71 -17.45
C LYS A 101 2.63 -22.58 -16.01
N GLY A 102 2.56 -23.69 -15.27
CA GLY A 102 2.95 -23.75 -13.87
C GLY A 102 1.83 -23.32 -12.93
N GLN A 103 1.53 -24.18 -11.95
CA GLN A 103 0.58 -23.92 -10.85
C GLN A 103 -0.90 -23.66 -11.25
N LEU A 104 -1.29 -23.81 -12.53
CA LEU A 104 -2.69 -23.64 -12.95
C LEU A 104 -3.63 -24.67 -12.33
N LEU A 105 -3.26 -25.94 -12.36
CA LEU A 105 -4.05 -27.01 -11.72
C LEU A 105 -4.25 -26.72 -10.24
N ALA A 106 -3.17 -26.38 -9.51
CA ALA A 106 -3.25 -26.00 -8.10
C ALA A 106 -4.12 -24.75 -7.86
N SER A 107 -4.10 -23.77 -8.79
CA SER A 107 -4.94 -22.57 -8.71
C SER A 107 -6.42 -22.84 -8.95
N LEU A 108 -6.75 -23.86 -9.76
CA LEU A 108 -8.12 -24.23 -10.09
C LEU A 108 -8.75 -25.19 -9.07
N THR A 109 -7.96 -26.05 -8.41
CA THR A 109 -8.49 -27.05 -7.47
C THR A 109 -8.54 -26.52 -6.04
N TRP A 110 -7.47 -26.65 -5.26
CA TRP A 110 -7.47 -26.40 -3.82
C TRP A 110 -7.15 -24.94 -3.45
N ARG A 111 -6.34 -24.21 -4.24
CA ARG A 111 -6.02 -22.79 -3.94
C ARG A 111 -7.15 -21.84 -4.34
N ARG A 112 -8.17 -22.35 -5.02
CA ARG A 112 -9.33 -21.59 -5.47
C ARG A 112 -10.14 -21.01 -4.30
N LEU A 113 -10.23 -21.75 -3.20
CA LEU A 113 -10.94 -21.37 -1.98
C LEU A 113 -10.15 -20.38 -1.09
N SER A 114 -8.94 -19.98 -1.50
CA SER A 114 -8.17 -19.01 -0.75
C SER A 114 -8.71 -17.60 -0.93
N LEU A 115 -9.15 -16.99 0.18
CA LEU A 115 -9.59 -15.59 0.23
C LEU A 115 -8.47 -14.56 -0.02
N GLN A 116 -7.22 -15.01 -0.19
CA GLN A 116 -6.04 -14.16 -0.39
C GLN A 116 -5.50 -14.29 -1.82
N ARG A 117 -6.28 -14.86 -2.74
CA ARG A 117 -5.83 -15.23 -4.10
C ARG A 117 -5.13 -14.09 -4.83
N SER A 118 -5.76 -12.92 -4.94
CA SER A 118 -5.21 -11.78 -5.68
C SER A 118 -3.88 -11.27 -5.13
N PHE A 119 -3.67 -11.38 -3.81
CA PHE A 119 -2.43 -10.98 -3.13
C PHE A 119 -1.29 -11.99 -3.29
N VAL A 120 -1.62 -13.29 -3.31
CA VAL A 120 -0.64 -14.39 -3.39
C VAL A 120 -0.21 -14.69 -4.83
N MET A 121 -1.06 -14.35 -5.80
CA MET A 121 -0.85 -14.62 -7.20
C MET A 121 0.45 -14.05 -7.80
N PRO A 122 0.90 -12.82 -7.46
CA PRO A 122 2.17 -12.27 -7.97
C PRO A 122 3.39 -13.09 -7.59
N VAL A 123 3.39 -13.77 -6.45
CA VAL A 123 4.51 -14.65 -6.04
C VAL A 123 4.68 -15.82 -7.01
N ALA A 124 3.56 -16.42 -7.43
CA ALA A 124 3.61 -17.53 -8.38
C ALA A 124 3.97 -17.04 -9.79
N GLN A 125 3.40 -15.91 -10.24
CA GLN A 125 3.51 -15.48 -11.63
C GLN A 125 4.74 -14.59 -11.92
N LEU A 126 5.14 -13.74 -10.98
CA LEU A 126 6.24 -12.77 -11.17
C LEU A 126 7.54 -13.23 -10.53
N GLU A 127 7.49 -13.86 -9.34
CA GLU A 127 8.70 -14.40 -8.69
C GLU A 127 9.06 -15.80 -9.19
N GLY A 128 8.09 -16.54 -9.76
CA GLY A 128 8.31 -17.88 -10.32
C GLY A 128 8.69 -18.92 -9.26
N LEU A 129 8.37 -18.67 -8.00
CA LEU A 129 8.71 -19.55 -6.88
C LEU A 129 7.73 -20.73 -6.78
N ASP A 130 8.28 -21.92 -6.55
CA ASP A 130 7.55 -23.17 -6.37
C ASP A 130 7.90 -23.88 -5.05
N GLY A 131 7.04 -24.83 -4.64
CA GLY A 131 7.29 -25.71 -3.49
C GLY A 131 7.54 -25.00 -2.16
N GLN A 132 8.60 -25.41 -1.46
CA GLN A 132 8.97 -24.90 -0.13
C GLN A 132 9.39 -23.42 -0.15
N GLN A 133 10.13 -22.98 -1.19
CA GLN A 133 10.57 -21.58 -1.31
C GLN A 133 9.36 -20.64 -1.41
N ARG A 134 8.32 -21.06 -2.15
CA ARG A 134 7.05 -20.32 -2.21
C ARG A 134 6.36 -20.26 -0.85
N GLN A 135 6.32 -21.37 -0.10
CA GLN A 135 5.66 -21.38 1.22
C GLN A 135 6.34 -20.43 2.21
N GLN A 136 7.66 -20.49 2.32
CA GLN A 136 8.45 -19.58 3.16
C GLN A 136 8.21 -18.12 2.79
N ARG A 137 8.20 -17.83 1.48
CA ARG A 137 7.93 -16.48 0.98
C ARG A 137 6.53 -16.00 1.35
N LEU A 138 5.52 -16.86 1.21
CA LEU A 138 4.14 -16.53 1.55
C LEU A 138 3.93 -16.34 3.05
N GLU A 139 4.60 -17.11 3.89
CA GLU A 139 4.54 -16.97 5.34
C GLU A 139 4.96 -15.56 5.76
N VAL A 140 6.09 -15.06 5.23
CA VAL A 140 6.58 -13.70 5.51
C VAL A 140 5.66 -12.61 4.93
N LEU A 141 5.11 -12.82 3.73
CA LEU A 141 4.20 -11.87 3.10
C LEU A 141 2.87 -11.75 3.86
N LEU A 142 2.30 -12.87 4.30
CA LEU A 142 0.95 -12.92 4.88
C LEU A 142 0.88 -12.45 6.34
N GLN A 143 1.98 -12.39 7.09
CA GLN A 143 1.97 -12.02 8.51
C GLN A 143 1.17 -10.74 8.85
N ARG A 144 1.22 -9.70 8.00
CA ARG A 144 0.60 -8.39 8.30
C ARG A 144 -0.55 -8.01 7.37
N ASP A 145 -0.48 -8.38 6.09
CA ASP A 145 -1.43 -7.91 5.06
C ASP A 145 -2.50 -8.98 4.68
N ALA A 146 -2.44 -10.17 5.27
CA ALA A 146 -3.43 -11.24 5.04
C ALA A 146 -4.85 -10.83 5.42
N GLY A 147 -5.03 -9.95 6.41
CA GLY A 147 -6.34 -9.41 6.78
C GLY A 147 -6.97 -8.60 5.65
N ALA A 148 -6.22 -7.63 5.11
CA ALA A 148 -6.69 -6.76 4.03
C ALA A 148 -6.99 -7.56 2.75
N ALA A 149 -6.14 -8.53 2.39
CA ALA A 149 -6.39 -9.38 1.23
C ALA A 149 -7.66 -10.24 1.37
N ARG A 150 -7.97 -10.73 2.58
CA ARG A 150 -9.24 -11.46 2.84
C ARG A 150 -10.44 -10.55 2.69
N TRP A 151 -10.40 -9.36 3.29
CA TRP A 151 -11.47 -8.38 3.16
C TRP A 151 -11.68 -7.91 1.73
N LEU A 152 -10.62 -7.78 0.93
CA LEU A 152 -10.73 -7.49 -0.50
C LEU A 152 -11.62 -8.51 -1.23
N THR A 153 -11.41 -9.80 -0.96
CA THR A 153 -12.19 -10.87 -1.59
C THR A 153 -13.61 -10.92 -1.07
N ILE A 154 -13.83 -10.73 0.24
CA ILE A 154 -15.17 -10.72 0.84
C ILE A 154 -15.97 -9.53 0.30
N ILE A 155 -15.46 -8.31 0.45
CA ILE A 155 -16.12 -7.09 -0.05
C ILE A 155 -16.30 -7.19 -1.56
N GLY A 156 -15.29 -7.68 -2.26
CA GLY A 156 -15.36 -7.85 -3.71
C GLY A 156 -16.42 -8.83 -4.18
N ALA A 157 -16.61 -9.95 -3.49
CA ALA A 157 -17.68 -10.90 -3.79
C ALA A 157 -19.07 -10.29 -3.56
N HIS A 158 -19.24 -9.48 -2.52
CA HIS A 158 -20.51 -8.78 -2.27
C HIS A 158 -20.76 -7.68 -3.30
N LEU A 159 -19.73 -6.94 -3.70
CA LEU A 159 -19.85 -5.90 -4.73
C LEU A 159 -20.15 -6.53 -6.10
N GLU A 160 -19.49 -7.63 -6.45
CA GLU A 160 -19.78 -8.43 -7.65
C GLU A 160 -21.24 -8.88 -7.67
N GLY A 161 -21.73 -9.44 -6.56
CA GLY A 161 -23.13 -9.82 -6.40
C GLY A 161 -24.09 -8.63 -6.49
N ALA A 162 -23.77 -7.50 -5.86
CA ALA A 162 -24.59 -6.29 -5.91
C ALA A 162 -24.66 -5.68 -7.31
N LEU A 163 -23.54 -5.66 -8.05
CA LEU A 163 -23.52 -5.22 -9.45
C LEU A 163 -24.33 -6.14 -10.35
N TRP A 164 -24.23 -7.46 -10.14
CA TRP A 164 -25.02 -8.43 -10.90
C TRP A 164 -26.52 -8.31 -10.61
N ILE A 165 -26.92 -8.24 -9.33
CA ILE A 165 -28.32 -8.00 -8.93
C ILE A 165 -28.81 -6.66 -9.49
N GLY A 166 -27.99 -5.61 -9.39
CA GLY A 166 -28.32 -4.28 -9.94
C GLY A 166 -28.59 -4.33 -11.44
N LEU A 167 -27.86 -5.17 -12.18
CA LEU A 167 -28.07 -5.35 -13.61
C LEU A 167 -29.33 -6.18 -13.91
N MET A 168 -29.71 -7.15 -13.06
CA MET A 168 -31.02 -7.81 -13.15
C MET A 168 -32.17 -6.83 -12.91
N VAL A 169 -32.06 -6.01 -11.87
CA VAL A 169 -33.08 -5.00 -11.54
C VAL A 169 -33.21 -3.99 -12.67
N LEU A 170 -32.08 -3.55 -13.24
CA LEU A 170 -32.09 -2.66 -14.41
C LEU A 170 -32.80 -3.34 -15.59
N PHE A 171 -32.48 -4.58 -15.91
CA PHE A 171 -33.17 -5.33 -16.97
C PHE A 171 -34.67 -5.39 -16.73
N TYR A 172 -35.12 -5.71 -15.51
CA TYR A 172 -36.52 -5.73 -15.14
C TYR A 172 -37.20 -4.36 -15.31
N LEU A 173 -36.53 -3.27 -14.94
CA LEU A 173 -37.05 -1.90 -15.11
C LEU A 173 -37.18 -1.48 -16.58
N LEU A 174 -36.39 -2.08 -17.48
CA LEU A 174 -36.49 -1.84 -18.92
C LEU A 174 -37.58 -2.69 -19.60
N LEU A 175 -38.20 -3.64 -18.90
CA LEU A 175 -39.28 -4.46 -19.48
C LEU A 175 -40.55 -3.62 -19.67
N PRO A 176 -41.21 -3.70 -20.85
CA PRO A 176 -42.49 -3.06 -21.07
C PRO A 176 -43.54 -3.54 -20.08
N GLN A 177 -44.42 -2.63 -19.63
CA GLN A 177 -45.47 -2.95 -18.65
C GLN A 177 -46.41 -4.07 -19.10
N GLN A 178 -46.58 -4.28 -20.42
CA GLN A 178 -47.40 -5.39 -20.93
C GLN A 178 -46.79 -6.77 -20.66
N VAL A 179 -45.46 -6.88 -20.58
CA VAL A 179 -44.73 -8.14 -20.31
C VAL A 179 -44.52 -8.34 -18.80
N ALA A 180 -44.37 -7.23 -18.06
CA ALA A 180 -44.15 -7.26 -16.61
C ALA A 180 -45.38 -7.75 -15.80
N LEU A 181 -46.60 -7.66 -16.35
CA LEU A 181 -47.81 -8.13 -15.67
C LEU A 181 -47.83 -9.66 -15.48
N ASP A 182 -47.20 -10.40 -16.39
CA ASP A 182 -47.09 -11.87 -16.30
C ASP A 182 -45.84 -12.32 -15.52
N TRP A 183 -44.86 -11.42 -15.30
CA TRP A 183 -43.58 -11.74 -14.66
C TRP A 183 -43.48 -11.08 -13.28
N SER A 184 -43.75 -11.84 -12.22
CA SER A 184 -43.44 -11.41 -10.86
C SER A 184 -41.93 -11.47 -10.58
N TRP A 185 -41.43 -10.68 -9.63
CA TRP A 185 -40.02 -10.77 -9.20
C TRP A 185 -39.63 -12.18 -8.70
N GLN A 186 -40.60 -12.98 -8.27
CA GLN A 186 -40.39 -14.38 -7.89
C GLN A 186 -40.07 -15.26 -9.11
N SER A 187 -40.67 -14.99 -10.28
CA SER A 187 -40.41 -15.76 -11.50
C SER A 187 -38.99 -15.57 -12.04
N LEU A 188 -38.37 -14.41 -11.80
CA LEU A 188 -36.96 -14.17 -12.10
C LEU A 188 -36.02 -14.97 -11.19
N ILE A 189 -36.41 -15.20 -9.93
CA ILE A 189 -35.62 -16.00 -8.98
C ILE A 189 -35.86 -17.50 -9.21
N SER A 190 -37.08 -17.88 -9.56
CA SER A 190 -37.44 -19.25 -9.92
C SER A 190 -37.21 -19.58 -11.40
N ALA A 191 -36.56 -18.69 -12.17
CA ALA A 191 -36.26 -18.88 -13.59
C ALA A 191 -35.42 -20.14 -13.85
N ALA A 192 -34.70 -20.65 -12.85
CA ALA A 192 -33.98 -21.92 -12.90
C ALA A 192 -34.89 -23.18 -12.83
N THR A 193 -36.19 -23.00 -12.54
CA THR A 193 -37.18 -24.10 -12.38
C THR A 193 -38.24 -24.16 -13.47
N GLN A 194 -38.44 -23.06 -14.21
CA GLN A 194 -39.25 -23.02 -15.43
C GLN A 194 -38.27 -22.95 -16.61
N ASP A 195 -38.43 -23.77 -17.66
CA ASP A 195 -37.52 -23.98 -18.81
C ASP A 195 -37.14 -22.72 -19.66
N TRP A 196 -36.95 -21.56 -19.06
CA TRP A 196 -36.63 -20.29 -19.71
C TRP A 196 -35.13 -20.14 -19.92
N ARG A 197 -34.58 -21.06 -20.72
CA ARG A 197 -33.14 -21.18 -21.01
C ARG A 197 -32.51 -19.88 -21.51
N TRP A 198 -33.25 -19.10 -22.31
CA TRP A 198 -32.76 -17.82 -22.83
C TRP A 198 -32.51 -16.79 -21.71
N LEU A 199 -33.35 -16.79 -20.66
CA LEU A 199 -33.22 -15.89 -19.51
C LEU A 199 -32.02 -16.29 -18.64
N GLU A 200 -31.76 -17.59 -18.50
CA GLU A 200 -30.56 -18.10 -17.84
C GLU A 200 -29.28 -17.69 -18.58
N HIS A 201 -29.25 -17.85 -19.91
CA HIS A 201 -28.12 -17.39 -20.74
C HIS A 201 -27.92 -15.87 -20.64
N LEU A 202 -29.01 -15.08 -20.62
CA LEU A 202 -28.95 -13.64 -20.43
C LEU A 202 -28.39 -13.27 -19.05
N THR A 203 -28.85 -13.95 -18.00
CA THR A 203 -28.39 -13.76 -16.62
C THR A 203 -26.91 -14.11 -16.46
N ASN A 204 -26.45 -15.15 -17.15
CA ASN A 204 -25.04 -15.53 -17.20
C ASN A 204 -24.20 -14.52 -18.00
N LEU A 205 -24.73 -13.97 -19.09
CA LEU A 205 -24.07 -12.91 -19.84
C LEU A 205 -23.87 -11.67 -18.96
N PHE A 206 -24.90 -11.29 -18.21
CA PHE A 206 -24.82 -10.19 -17.25
C PHE A 206 -23.74 -10.42 -16.19
N TYR A 207 -23.62 -11.65 -15.68
CA TYR A 207 -22.52 -12.02 -14.80
C TYR A 207 -21.14 -11.85 -15.47
N ALA A 208 -20.99 -12.33 -16.70
CA ALA A 208 -19.75 -12.18 -17.46
C ALA A 208 -19.38 -10.70 -17.68
N LEU A 209 -20.36 -9.84 -17.99
CA LEU A 209 -20.15 -8.39 -18.16
C LEU A 209 -19.70 -7.70 -16.87
N VAL A 210 -20.27 -8.07 -15.72
CA VAL A 210 -19.81 -7.55 -14.42
C VAL A 210 -18.34 -7.91 -14.19
N LEU A 211 -17.95 -9.14 -14.49
CA LEU A 211 -16.56 -9.59 -14.33
C LEU A 211 -15.57 -8.87 -15.25
N VAL A 212 -15.97 -8.46 -16.47
CA VAL A 212 -15.13 -7.65 -17.37
C VAL A 212 -14.65 -6.38 -16.68
N VAL A 213 -15.51 -5.78 -15.86
CA VAL A 213 -15.21 -4.54 -15.16
C VAL A 213 -14.52 -4.82 -13.82
N TRP A 214 -15.05 -5.77 -13.05
CA TRP A 214 -14.65 -6.00 -11.66
C TRP A 214 -13.31 -6.75 -11.52
N GLU A 215 -13.07 -7.80 -12.31
CA GLU A 215 -11.88 -8.64 -12.14
C GLU A 215 -10.56 -7.89 -12.30
N PRO A 216 -10.38 -7.03 -13.32
CA PRO A 216 -9.15 -6.28 -13.43
C PRO A 216 -8.90 -5.33 -12.25
N ILE A 217 -9.96 -4.79 -11.64
CA ILE A 217 -9.86 -3.96 -10.42
C ILE A 217 -9.45 -4.83 -9.24
N TYR A 218 -10.09 -5.98 -9.04
CA TYR A 218 -9.77 -6.93 -7.98
C TYR A 218 -8.30 -7.38 -8.03
N VAL A 219 -7.81 -7.73 -9.23
CA VAL A 219 -6.40 -8.12 -9.45
C VAL A 219 -5.44 -6.95 -9.20
N ALA A 220 -5.80 -5.74 -9.63
CA ALA A 220 -4.98 -4.55 -9.40
C ALA A 220 -4.80 -4.23 -7.91
N CYS A 221 -5.88 -4.31 -7.12
CA CYS A 221 -5.83 -4.13 -5.67
C CYS A 221 -4.94 -5.17 -4.99
N GLY A 222 -5.08 -6.45 -5.36
CA GLY A 222 -4.23 -7.52 -4.82
C GLY A 222 -2.75 -7.36 -5.19
N PHE A 223 -2.47 -6.96 -6.43
CA PHE A 223 -1.11 -6.67 -6.89
C PHE A 223 -0.49 -5.47 -6.17
N SER A 224 -1.25 -4.41 -5.91
CA SER A 224 -0.78 -3.25 -5.17
C SER A 224 -0.47 -3.56 -3.70
N LEU A 225 -1.30 -4.39 -3.05
CA LEU A 225 -0.99 -4.94 -1.72
C LEU A 225 0.34 -5.72 -1.72
N TYR A 226 0.55 -6.56 -2.73
CA TYR A 226 1.80 -7.31 -2.89
C TYR A 226 3.01 -6.37 -3.03
N LEU A 227 2.91 -5.34 -3.87
CA LEU A 227 3.99 -4.35 -4.04
C LEU A 227 4.26 -3.56 -2.76
N ASN A 228 3.22 -3.18 -2.01
CA ASN A 228 3.38 -2.50 -0.73
C ASN A 228 4.16 -3.36 0.26
N ARG A 229 3.78 -4.64 0.39
CA ARG A 229 4.48 -5.57 1.28
C ARG A 229 5.93 -5.78 0.86
N ARG A 230 6.17 -5.89 -0.44
CA ARG A 230 7.51 -6.02 -1.00
C ARG A 230 8.36 -4.77 -0.76
N THR A 231 7.77 -3.59 -0.88
CA THR A 231 8.43 -2.31 -0.59
C THR A 231 8.94 -2.26 0.85
N VAL A 232 8.12 -2.72 1.81
CA VAL A 232 8.49 -2.76 3.24
C VAL A 232 9.52 -3.85 3.53
N LEU A 233 9.36 -5.06 2.98
CA LEU A 233 10.23 -6.20 3.28
C LEU A 233 11.61 -6.11 2.61
N GLU A 234 11.65 -5.62 1.38
CA GLU A 234 12.90 -5.48 0.61
C GLU A 234 13.49 -4.07 0.72
N ALA A 235 12.87 -3.20 1.53
CA ALA A 235 13.30 -1.83 1.76
C ALA A 235 13.55 -1.05 0.45
N TRP A 236 12.67 -1.24 -0.55
CA TRP A 236 12.80 -0.61 -1.87
C TRP A 236 12.79 0.92 -1.78
N ASP A 237 12.07 1.47 -0.82
CA ASP A 237 12.06 2.90 -0.53
C ASP A 237 13.44 3.39 -0.08
N ILE A 238 14.07 2.69 0.88
CA ILE A 238 15.39 2.99 1.43
C ILE A 238 16.47 2.80 0.35
N GLU A 239 16.40 1.71 -0.42
CA GLU A 239 17.35 1.43 -1.51
C GLU A 239 17.34 2.56 -2.55
N LEU A 240 16.15 3.01 -2.96
CA LEU A 240 16.01 4.12 -3.91
C LEU A 240 16.56 5.43 -3.37
N VAL A 241 16.38 5.70 -2.07
CA VAL A 241 16.94 6.90 -1.43
C VAL A 241 18.46 6.81 -1.36
N PHE A 242 19.04 5.67 -0.97
CA PHE A 242 20.50 5.47 -0.98
C PHE A 242 21.10 5.53 -2.38
N ARG A 243 20.43 4.98 -3.40
CA ARG A 243 20.89 5.10 -4.80
C ARG A 243 20.91 6.56 -5.26
N ARG A 244 19.87 7.34 -4.92
CA ARG A 244 19.81 8.78 -5.22
C ARG A 244 20.88 9.56 -4.45
N MET A 245 21.10 9.25 -3.17
CA MET A 245 22.19 9.85 -2.39
C MET A 245 23.55 9.53 -3.01
N ARG A 246 23.81 8.26 -3.36
CA ARG A 246 25.03 7.84 -4.04
C ARG A 246 25.24 8.58 -5.35
N GLN A 247 24.20 8.74 -6.18
CA GLN A 247 24.31 9.50 -7.44
C GLN A 247 24.69 10.96 -7.19
N ARG A 248 24.04 11.61 -6.21
CA ARG A 248 24.37 12.99 -5.80
C ARG A 248 25.80 13.11 -5.27
N LEU A 249 26.23 12.14 -4.46
CA LEU A 249 27.59 12.08 -3.93
C LEU A 249 28.63 11.84 -5.02
N ILE A 250 28.37 10.96 -6.00
CA ILE A 250 29.28 10.73 -7.14
C ILE A 250 29.39 12.00 -8.01
N SER A 251 28.26 12.68 -8.27
CA SER A 251 28.31 13.95 -9.01
C SER A 251 29.07 15.04 -8.24
N ALA A 252 28.96 15.07 -6.90
CA ALA A 252 29.70 15.99 -6.06
C ALA A 252 31.18 15.60 -5.89
N SER A 253 31.50 14.30 -5.88
CA SER A 253 32.86 13.80 -5.70
C SER A 253 33.75 14.13 -6.89
N GLY A 254 33.21 14.22 -8.10
CA GLY A 254 33.96 14.69 -9.27
C GLY A 254 34.44 16.13 -9.11
N VAL A 255 33.58 17.02 -8.63
CA VAL A 255 33.94 18.42 -8.33
C VAL A 255 34.93 18.50 -7.18
N LEU A 256 34.73 17.68 -6.14
CA LEU A 256 35.61 17.64 -4.97
C LEU A 256 37.00 17.07 -5.33
N LEU A 257 37.08 16.06 -6.20
CA LEU A 257 38.34 15.54 -6.75
C LEU A 257 39.07 16.59 -7.58
N ILE A 258 38.36 17.34 -8.43
CA ILE A 258 38.96 18.42 -9.21
C ILE A 258 39.47 19.53 -8.27
N ALA A 259 38.69 19.92 -7.27
CA ALA A 259 39.09 20.91 -6.27
C ALA A 259 40.33 20.44 -5.47
N VAL A 260 40.38 19.17 -5.07
CA VAL A 260 41.53 18.59 -4.39
C VAL A 260 42.75 18.51 -5.33
N MET A 261 42.59 18.13 -6.60
CA MET A 261 43.69 18.13 -7.57
C MET A 261 44.22 19.53 -7.88
N LEU A 262 43.37 20.56 -7.86
CA LEU A 262 43.79 21.96 -7.98
C LEU A 262 44.49 22.49 -6.72
N LEU A 263 44.15 21.97 -5.54
CA LEU A 263 44.78 22.31 -4.26
C LEU A 263 46.06 21.51 -3.96
N MET A 264 46.21 20.34 -4.59
CA MET A 264 47.42 19.53 -4.52
C MET A 264 48.47 20.07 -5.50
N SER A 265 49.32 20.98 -5.00
CA SER A 265 50.58 21.32 -5.65
C SER A 265 51.43 20.04 -5.85
N PRO A 266 52.18 19.86 -6.96
CA PRO A 266 52.92 18.63 -7.22
C PRO A 266 54.11 18.52 -6.26
N ALA A 267 53.87 17.98 -5.07
CA ALA A 267 54.92 17.60 -4.15
C ALA A 267 55.53 16.27 -4.63
N HIS A 268 56.68 16.41 -5.29
CA HIS A 268 57.84 15.53 -5.30
C HIS A 268 57.58 14.06 -4.96
N SER A 269 57.76 13.22 -5.99
CA SER A 269 57.78 11.76 -5.91
C SER A 269 58.84 11.26 -4.92
N VAL A 270 58.43 11.01 -3.68
CA VAL A 270 59.18 10.13 -2.79
C VAL A 270 58.72 8.72 -3.12
N TRP A 271 59.53 8.02 -3.92
CA TRP A 271 59.45 6.58 -4.07
C TRP A 271 59.74 5.94 -2.71
N ALA A 272 58.69 5.65 -1.94
CA ALA A 272 58.79 4.68 -0.87
C ALA A 272 58.86 3.30 -1.53
N ALA A 273 59.99 2.61 -1.39
CA ALA A 273 60.09 1.22 -1.78
C ALA A 273 59.10 0.41 -0.92
N GLU A 274 58.00 -0.02 -1.52
CA GLU A 274 57.06 -0.94 -0.89
C GLU A 274 57.77 -2.28 -0.66
N PRO A 275 57.89 -2.76 0.60
CA PRO A 275 58.20 -4.16 0.81
C PRO A 275 57.03 -4.99 0.28
N ALA A 276 57.31 -6.10 -0.40
CA ALA A 276 56.29 -6.98 -0.94
C ALA A 276 55.45 -7.58 0.19
N ILE A 277 54.32 -6.95 0.50
CA ILE A 277 53.35 -7.43 1.47
C ILE A 277 52.56 -8.56 0.81
N SER A 278 52.92 -9.81 1.13
CA SER A 278 52.12 -10.98 0.78
C SER A 278 50.91 -11.12 1.72
N PRO A 279 49.85 -11.83 1.33
CA PRO A 279 48.67 -12.06 2.17
C PRO A 279 48.96 -12.73 3.52
N ASP A 280 50.10 -13.42 3.65
CA ASP A 280 50.50 -14.17 4.84
C ASP A 280 51.60 -13.47 5.67
N SER A 281 51.98 -12.24 5.33
CA SER A 281 52.91 -11.47 6.16
C SER A 281 52.30 -11.17 7.54
N PRO A 282 53.00 -11.40 8.67
CA PRO A 282 52.49 -11.06 10.00
C PRO A 282 52.31 -9.54 10.16
N ARG A 283 51.11 -9.13 10.61
CA ARG A 283 50.73 -7.73 10.80
C ARG A 283 50.27 -7.51 12.25
N LEU A 284 50.28 -6.26 12.69
CA LEU A 284 49.82 -5.85 14.03
C LEU A 284 50.67 -6.45 15.17
N LEU A 285 52.01 -6.34 15.03
CA LEU A 285 52.97 -6.89 16.00
C LEU A 285 53.04 -6.09 17.31
N ASP A 286 52.64 -4.82 17.30
CA ASP A 286 52.69 -3.93 18.47
C ASP A 286 51.38 -3.93 19.30
N GLN A 287 50.51 -4.92 19.09
CA GLN A 287 49.25 -5.06 19.82
C GLN A 287 49.22 -6.40 20.58
N PRO A 288 48.49 -6.46 21.71
CA PRO A 288 48.39 -7.69 22.50
C PRO A 288 47.70 -8.84 21.77
N LEU A 289 46.95 -8.57 20.69
CA LEU A 289 46.42 -9.57 19.77
C LEU A 289 47.18 -9.52 18.42
N ASN A 290 48.05 -10.49 18.19
CA ASN A 290 48.69 -10.72 16.90
C ASN A 290 47.69 -11.36 15.90
N THR A 291 47.81 -11.02 14.62
CA THR A 291 47.02 -11.58 13.50
C THR A 291 46.98 -13.11 13.50
N GLN A 292 48.06 -13.79 13.88
CA GLN A 292 48.11 -15.26 13.95
C GLN A 292 47.19 -15.81 15.03
N VAL A 293 47.22 -15.22 16.23
CA VAL A 293 46.38 -15.62 17.37
C VAL A 293 44.90 -15.36 17.07
N ALA A 294 44.58 -14.25 16.40
CA ALA A 294 43.22 -13.96 15.97
C ALA A 294 42.72 -14.97 14.92
N ARG A 295 43.55 -15.35 13.94
CA ARG A 295 43.20 -16.33 12.89
C ARG A 295 42.92 -17.71 13.49
N ASP A 296 43.71 -18.13 14.46
CA ASP A 296 43.53 -19.40 15.14
C ASP A 296 42.28 -19.40 16.03
N GLY A 297 42.04 -18.31 16.77
CA GLY A 297 40.80 -18.15 17.55
C GLY A 297 39.53 -18.17 16.68
N ILE A 298 39.56 -17.55 15.50
CA ILE A 298 38.45 -17.58 14.55
C ILE A 298 38.20 -19.00 14.04
N LYS A 299 39.24 -19.77 13.72
CA LYS A 299 39.09 -21.18 13.32
C LYS A 299 38.46 -22.01 14.43
N THR A 300 38.92 -21.85 15.67
CA THR A 300 38.37 -22.56 16.83
C THR A 300 36.90 -22.23 17.06
N ILE A 301 36.48 -20.98 16.89
CA ILE A 301 35.07 -20.58 16.99
C ILE A 301 34.24 -21.16 15.83
N LEU A 302 34.82 -21.24 14.63
CA LEU A 302 34.15 -21.81 13.45
C LEU A 302 33.89 -23.31 13.58
N GLU A 303 34.67 -24.01 14.41
CA GLU A 303 34.52 -25.44 14.70
C GLU A 303 33.47 -25.72 15.80
N GLN A 304 32.98 -24.68 16.50
CA GLN A 304 31.94 -24.78 17.52
C GLN A 304 30.53 -24.50 16.94
N PRO A 305 29.47 -25.17 17.43
CA PRO A 305 28.09 -24.85 17.05
C PRO A 305 27.76 -23.39 17.46
N PRO A 306 27.08 -22.57 16.62
CA PRO A 306 26.14 -22.92 15.55
C PRO A 306 26.71 -22.96 14.11
N PHE A 307 28.03 -22.99 13.92
CA PHE A 307 28.64 -23.09 12.59
C PHE A 307 28.64 -24.55 12.08
N LYS A 308 28.52 -24.74 10.76
CA LYS A 308 28.18 -26.04 10.13
C LYS A 308 29.28 -27.10 10.30
N ASN A 309 29.08 -28.04 11.23
CA ASN A 309 29.81 -29.31 11.28
C ASN A 309 29.05 -30.38 10.48
N ARG A 310 29.70 -31.00 9.49
CA ARG A 310 29.15 -32.18 8.78
C ARG A 310 29.44 -33.42 9.62
N GLU A 311 28.44 -33.88 10.37
CA GLU A 311 28.51 -35.17 11.06
C GLU A 311 27.80 -36.26 10.25
N ALA A 312 28.49 -37.38 10.02
CA ALA A 312 27.89 -38.58 9.47
C ALA A 312 27.18 -39.35 10.61
N VAL A 313 25.86 -39.25 10.67
CA VAL A 313 25.05 -39.93 11.70
C VAL A 313 24.39 -41.16 11.09
N THR A 314 24.76 -42.35 11.58
CA THR A 314 24.12 -43.62 11.22
C THR A 314 22.79 -43.72 11.97
N ARG A 315 21.67 -43.74 11.25
CA ARG A 315 20.34 -44.03 11.82
C ARG A 315 19.81 -45.34 11.25
N TYR A 316 19.16 -46.13 12.10
CA TYR A 316 18.33 -47.23 11.64
C TYR A 316 17.16 -46.68 10.84
N ARG A 317 17.08 -47.08 9.57
CA ARG A 317 15.95 -46.82 8.68
C ARG A 317 15.29 -48.17 8.42
N PHE A 318 14.01 -48.28 8.75
CA PHE A 318 13.22 -49.46 8.37
C PHE A 318 13.17 -49.54 6.84
N SER A 319 13.51 -50.71 6.31
CA SER A 319 13.45 -51.04 4.89
C SER A 319 12.02 -50.87 4.37
N GLU A 320 11.84 -50.12 3.29
CA GLU A 320 10.67 -50.27 2.43
C GLU A 320 10.82 -51.58 1.66
N ASP A 321 9.78 -52.41 1.69
CA ASP A 321 9.72 -53.71 1.04
C ASP A 321 9.94 -53.63 -0.48
N PRO A 322 10.57 -54.66 -1.10
CA PRO A 322 10.86 -54.69 -2.53
C PRO A 322 9.59 -54.83 -3.40
N PRO A 323 9.65 -54.42 -4.68
CA PRO A 323 8.49 -54.43 -5.57
C PRO A 323 8.21 -55.86 -6.01
N GLY A 324 7.14 -56.45 -5.48
CA GLY A 324 6.66 -57.74 -5.95
C GLY A 324 5.83 -58.52 -4.94
N ALA A 325 4.58 -58.11 -4.71
CA ALA A 325 3.52 -59.01 -4.28
C ALA A 325 2.17 -58.44 -4.72
N GLN A 326 1.47 -59.21 -5.55
CA GLN A 326 0.08 -58.97 -5.93
C GLN A 326 -0.80 -58.98 -4.70
N ALA A 327 -1.50 -57.88 -4.45
CA ALA A 327 -2.71 -57.86 -3.63
C ALA A 327 -3.89 -57.63 -4.57
N SER A 328 -4.65 -58.71 -4.79
CA SER A 328 -5.98 -58.72 -5.39
C SER A 328 -6.89 -57.83 -4.54
N GLY A 329 -7.09 -56.59 -4.98
CA GLY A 329 -8.09 -55.69 -4.42
C GLY A 329 -9.46 -56.02 -5.01
N ASP A 330 -10.15 -56.96 -4.38
CA ASP A 330 -11.55 -57.24 -4.65
C ASP A 330 -12.38 -56.05 -4.13
N GLY A 331 -13.03 -55.35 -5.04
CA GLY A 331 -13.82 -54.15 -4.77
C GLY A 331 -15.12 -54.50 -4.07
N GLN A 332 -15.08 -54.67 -2.75
CA GLN A 332 -16.29 -54.71 -1.93
C GLN A 332 -16.26 -53.57 -0.92
N THR A 333 -17.08 -52.56 -1.19
CA THR A 333 -17.46 -51.54 -0.21
C THR A 333 -17.94 -52.22 1.06
N PRO A 334 -17.37 -51.92 2.24
CA PRO A 334 -17.70 -52.61 3.46
C PRO A 334 -19.16 -52.37 3.84
N GLN A 335 -19.88 -53.43 4.22
CA GLN A 335 -21.33 -53.43 4.42
C GLN A 335 -21.80 -52.38 5.44
N TRP A 336 -20.98 -52.05 6.46
CA TRP A 336 -21.30 -50.99 7.42
C TRP A 336 -21.45 -49.60 6.78
N LEU A 337 -20.76 -49.33 5.67
CA LEU A 337 -20.81 -48.06 4.95
C LEU A 337 -22.09 -47.95 4.09
N LYS A 338 -22.55 -49.08 3.54
CA LYS A 338 -23.88 -49.18 2.89
C LYS A 338 -25.02 -49.09 3.92
N SER A 339 -24.87 -49.70 5.10
CA SER A 339 -25.84 -49.57 6.20
C SER A 339 -25.93 -48.13 6.74
N LEU A 340 -24.81 -47.41 6.78
CA LEU A 340 -24.76 -46.01 7.24
C LEU A 340 -25.38 -45.05 6.21
N LEU A 341 -25.19 -45.31 4.91
CA LEU A 341 -25.86 -44.57 3.83
C LEU A 341 -27.37 -44.83 3.77
N GLN A 342 -27.81 -46.08 3.98
CA GLN A 342 -29.24 -46.43 4.03
C GLN A 342 -29.95 -45.85 5.26
N LEU A 343 -29.24 -45.63 6.37
CA LEU A 343 -29.77 -44.92 7.54
C LEU A 343 -30.00 -43.43 7.25
N PHE A 344 -29.27 -42.86 6.29
CA PHE A 344 -29.39 -41.46 5.85
C PHE A 344 -30.51 -41.23 4.82
N GLU A 345 -31.07 -42.29 4.22
CA GLU A 345 -32.12 -42.22 3.18
C GLU A 345 -33.56 -42.36 3.71
N GLY A 346 -33.74 -42.53 5.03
CA GLY A 346 -35.04 -42.68 5.66
C GLY A 346 -35.85 -41.37 5.80
N GLN A 347 -37.17 -41.45 5.57
CA GLN A 347 -38.15 -40.34 5.59
C GLN A 347 -38.19 -39.49 6.90
N HIS A 348 -37.50 -39.92 7.97
CA HIS A 348 -37.38 -39.18 9.23
C HIS A 348 -36.38 -38.00 9.18
N PHE A 349 -35.58 -37.87 8.11
CA PHE A 349 -34.56 -36.84 8.00
C PHE A 349 -35.10 -35.44 7.63
N ARG A 350 -36.28 -35.33 6.98
CA ARG A 350 -36.81 -34.02 6.57
C ARG A 350 -37.17 -33.12 7.76
N ALA A 351 -37.70 -33.68 8.84
CA ALA A 351 -38.03 -32.90 10.03
C ALA A 351 -36.77 -32.49 10.82
N LEU A 352 -35.77 -33.37 10.89
CA LEU A 352 -34.51 -33.11 11.59
C LEU A 352 -33.63 -32.11 10.83
N ALA A 353 -33.58 -32.22 9.50
CA ALA A 353 -32.87 -31.29 8.62
C ALA A 353 -33.44 -29.86 8.71
N ASN A 354 -34.77 -29.71 8.69
CA ASN A 354 -35.40 -28.40 8.85
C ASN A 354 -35.12 -27.77 10.22
N LEU A 355 -35.06 -28.56 11.30
CA LEU A 355 -34.73 -28.09 12.64
C LEU A 355 -33.28 -27.59 12.73
N ILE A 356 -32.35 -28.34 12.14
CA ILE A 356 -30.93 -27.97 12.06
C ILE A 356 -30.74 -26.73 11.18
N GLU A 357 -31.48 -26.62 10.07
CA GLU A 357 -31.46 -25.44 9.21
C GLU A 357 -31.94 -24.19 9.95
N ILE A 358 -33.06 -24.26 10.68
CA ILE A 358 -33.56 -23.14 11.50
C ILE A 358 -32.56 -22.77 12.59
N ALA A 359 -31.96 -23.76 13.26
CA ALA A 359 -30.94 -23.51 14.28
C ALA A 359 -29.69 -22.84 13.70
N LEU A 360 -29.22 -23.27 12.53
CA LEU A 360 -28.08 -22.68 11.84
C LEU A 360 -28.38 -21.24 11.39
N TRP A 361 -29.55 -20.99 10.81
CA TRP A 361 -29.96 -19.62 10.45
C TRP A 361 -30.13 -18.73 11.68
N GLY A 362 -30.65 -19.25 12.78
CA GLY A 362 -30.74 -18.53 14.06
C GLY A 362 -29.36 -18.12 14.59
N ILE A 363 -28.37 -19.02 14.51
CA ILE A 363 -26.98 -18.73 14.88
C ILE A 363 -26.36 -17.68 13.94
N VAL A 364 -26.59 -17.80 12.62
CA VAL A 364 -26.07 -16.84 11.64
C VAL A 364 -26.68 -15.46 11.85
N ILE A 365 -28.00 -15.36 12.00
CA ILE A 365 -28.70 -14.09 12.26
C ILE A 365 -28.24 -13.50 13.59
N GLY A 366 -28.11 -14.34 14.63
CA GLY A 366 -27.57 -13.92 15.93
C GLY A 366 -26.15 -13.38 15.81
N ALA A 367 -25.26 -14.07 15.10
CA ALA A 367 -23.88 -13.65 14.88
C ALA A 367 -23.79 -12.35 14.06
N VAL A 368 -24.60 -12.20 13.01
CA VAL A 368 -24.70 -10.96 12.22
C VAL A 368 -25.21 -9.81 13.09
N GLY A 369 -26.25 -10.04 13.89
CA GLY A 369 -26.77 -9.05 14.83
C GLY A 369 -25.73 -8.63 15.87
N LEU A 370 -24.99 -9.59 16.43
CA LEU A 370 -23.91 -9.35 17.39
C LEU A 370 -22.75 -8.58 16.74
N LEU A 371 -22.44 -8.86 15.48
CA LEU A 371 -21.40 -8.16 14.71
C LEU A 371 -21.83 -6.73 14.38
N ILE A 372 -23.08 -6.51 13.96
CA ILE A 372 -23.65 -5.17 13.76
C ILE A 372 -23.65 -4.38 15.08
N TRP A 373 -24.03 -5.02 16.19
CA TRP A 373 -24.03 -4.39 17.51
C TRP A 373 -22.63 -4.05 18.02
N ARG A 374 -21.67 -4.98 17.86
CA ARG A 374 -20.27 -4.83 18.26
C ARG A 374 -19.55 -3.72 17.48
N TYR A 375 -19.89 -3.57 16.20
CA TYR A 375 -19.30 -2.58 15.28
C TYR A 375 -20.25 -1.42 14.99
N ARG A 376 -21.28 -1.20 15.83
CA ARG A 376 -22.34 -0.22 15.58
C ARG A 376 -21.81 1.20 15.31
N ASP A 377 -20.76 1.62 16.02
CA ASP A 377 -20.20 2.97 15.88
C ASP A 377 -19.47 3.12 14.53
N TRP A 378 -18.84 2.04 14.05
CA TRP A 378 -18.21 1.98 12.74
C TRP A 378 -19.25 1.90 11.60
N VAL A 379 -20.31 1.10 11.78
CA VAL A 379 -21.42 1.01 10.82
C VAL A 379 -22.18 2.34 10.75
N GLN A 380 -22.41 3.02 11.86
CA GLN A 380 -23.01 4.35 11.88
C GLN A 380 -22.13 5.38 11.16
N ALA A 381 -20.80 5.29 11.25
CA ALA A 381 -19.90 6.18 10.49
C ALA A 381 -20.00 5.99 8.96
N PHE A 382 -20.29 4.78 8.46
CA PHE A 382 -20.42 4.49 7.02
C PHE A 382 -21.86 4.58 6.48
N VAL A 383 -22.89 4.35 7.31
CA VAL A 383 -24.30 4.33 6.91
C VAL A 383 -25.00 5.67 7.17
N SER A 384 -24.41 6.56 7.97
CA SER A 384 -24.95 7.91 8.17
C SER A 384 -24.87 8.72 6.87
N ARG A 385 -25.98 8.69 6.10
CA ARG A 385 -26.30 9.64 5.02
C ARG A 385 -26.65 11.01 5.58
N ARG A 386 -25.81 11.56 6.43
CA ARG A 386 -25.78 13.00 6.64
C ARG A 386 -24.40 13.46 6.21
N PRO A 387 -24.29 14.26 5.14
CA PRO A 387 -23.09 15.05 4.98
C PRO A 387 -23.10 15.93 6.22
N THR A 388 -22.28 15.60 7.21
CA THR A 388 -21.81 16.63 8.13
C THR A 388 -21.19 17.64 7.18
N LEU A 389 -21.88 18.77 7.00
CA LEU A 389 -21.29 19.95 6.41
C LEU A 389 -19.91 20.03 7.01
N ASP A 390 -18.90 19.97 6.15
CA ASP A 390 -17.52 20.16 6.51
C ASP A 390 -17.47 21.56 7.13
N VAL A 391 -17.71 21.62 8.44
CA VAL A 391 -17.37 22.75 9.28
C VAL A 391 -15.88 22.70 9.21
N LYS A 392 -15.37 23.36 8.17
CA LYS A 392 -13.98 23.57 7.80
C LYS A 392 -13.25 23.61 9.12
N ALA A 393 -12.66 22.48 9.51
CA ALA A 393 -12.09 22.34 10.83
C ALA A 393 -11.12 23.50 10.92
N VAL A 394 -11.42 24.48 11.78
CA VAL A 394 -10.55 25.62 12.02
C VAL A 394 -9.26 24.95 12.42
N ARG A 395 -8.31 24.89 11.47
CA ARG A 395 -7.03 24.23 11.70
C ARG A 395 -6.52 24.88 12.98
N PRO A 396 -6.26 24.10 14.05
CA PRO A 396 -5.72 24.69 15.26
C PRO A 396 -4.48 25.44 14.83
N LEU A 397 -4.46 26.76 15.07
CA LEU A 397 -3.30 27.60 14.78
C LEU A 397 -2.08 26.90 15.36
N PRO A 398 -0.94 26.84 14.63
CA PRO A 398 0.25 26.20 15.14
C PRO A 398 0.60 26.84 16.48
N GLN A 399 0.53 26.06 17.55
CA GLN A 399 0.81 26.55 18.90
C GLN A 399 2.31 26.88 19.06
N GLN A 400 3.15 26.36 18.15
CA GLN A 400 4.58 26.62 18.12
C GLN A 400 5.06 26.74 16.67
N ALA A 401 5.79 27.81 16.36
CA ALA A 401 6.58 27.93 15.13
C ALA A 401 8.00 28.34 15.54
N PHE A 402 9.02 27.74 14.90
CA PHE A 402 10.44 28.04 15.19
C PHE A 402 10.85 27.81 16.66
N GLY A 403 10.15 26.92 17.39
CA GLY A 403 10.37 26.70 18.82
C GLY A 403 9.85 27.82 19.74
N LEU A 404 9.13 28.81 19.20
CA LEU A 404 8.51 29.91 19.92
C LEU A 404 7.00 29.66 20.08
N ASP A 405 6.46 29.89 21.28
CA ASP A 405 5.02 29.76 21.57
C ASP A 405 4.24 30.94 20.96
N LEU A 406 3.34 30.64 20.02
CA LEU A 406 2.57 31.64 19.26
C LEU A 406 1.23 32.01 19.92
N LYS A 407 0.92 31.50 21.12
CA LYS A 407 -0.33 31.80 21.81
C LYS A 407 -0.47 33.30 22.09
N PRO A 408 -1.59 33.96 21.70
CA PRO A 408 -1.87 35.36 22.01
C PRO A 408 -1.80 35.68 23.50
N GLU A 409 -2.17 34.72 24.34
CA GLU A 409 -2.15 34.82 25.81
C GLU A 409 -0.73 34.94 26.40
N SER A 410 0.31 34.65 25.62
CA SER A 410 1.72 34.73 26.05
C SER A 410 2.41 36.05 25.68
N LEU A 411 1.69 36.97 25.04
CA LEU A 411 2.20 38.28 24.61
C LEU A 411 1.77 39.37 25.61
N PRO A 412 2.68 40.29 26.01
CA PRO A 412 2.33 41.45 26.83
C PRO A 412 1.36 42.40 26.09
N ALA A 413 0.57 43.17 26.84
CA ALA A 413 -0.35 44.17 26.27
C ALA A 413 0.38 45.26 25.46
N ASP A 414 1.55 45.71 25.92
CA ASP A 414 2.43 46.63 25.18
C ASP A 414 3.74 45.92 24.82
N ILE A 415 3.84 45.54 23.54
CA ILE A 415 4.93 44.74 22.98
C ILE A 415 6.18 45.60 22.77
N ALA A 416 6.01 46.85 22.31
CA ALA A 416 7.13 47.76 22.03
C ALA A 416 7.80 48.23 23.32
N ALA A 417 7.03 48.67 24.32
CA ALA A 417 7.61 49.09 25.61
C ALA A 417 8.27 47.92 26.34
N ARG A 418 7.70 46.70 26.25
CA ARG A 418 8.32 45.53 26.86
C ARG A 418 9.62 45.15 26.16
N ALA A 419 9.66 45.17 24.83
CA ALA A 419 10.87 44.94 24.05
C ALA A 419 11.97 45.95 24.39
N GLU A 420 11.64 47.24 24.53
CA GLU A 420 12.59 48.29 24.93
C GLU A 420 13.19 48.03 26.30
N SER A 421 12.37 47.64 27.29
CA SER A 421 12.84 47.33 28.65
C SER A 421 13.78 46.11 28.69
N LEU A 422 13.51 45.10 27.86
CA LEU A 422 14.30 43.87 27.79
C LEU A 422 15.57 44.04 26.97
N TRP A 423 15.67 45.07 26.13
CA TRP A 423 16.80 45.25 25.22
C TRP A 423 18.14 45.44 25.95
N GLN A 424 18.12 46.07 27.13
CA GLN A 424 19.33 46.36 27.91
C GLN A 424 19.87 45.13 28.67
N SER A 425 18.99 44.27 29.16
CA SER A 425 19.37 43.07 29.94
C SER A 425 19.47 41.81 29.08
N HIS A 426 18.51 41.60 28.16
CA HIS A 426 18.36 40.39 27.35
C HIS A 426 17.96 40.73 25.91
N PRO A 427 18.89 41.23 25.06
CA PRO A 427 18.60 41.67 23.70
C PRO A 427 18.02 40.56 22.80
N ARG A 428 18.35 39.29 23.09
CA ARG A 428 17.79 38.12 22.40
C ARG A 428 16.32 37.89 22.69
N GLU A 429 15.92 38.09 23.94
CA GLU A 429 14.53 37.95 24.33
C GLU A 429 13.70 39.10 23.77
N ALA A 430 14.26 40.31 23.72
CA ALA A 430 13.60 41.48 23.13
C ALA A 430 13.31 41.28 21.62
N LEU A 431 14.30 40.85 20.83
CA LEU A 431 14.10 40.53 19.41
C LEU A 431 13.16 39.33 19.21
N GLY A 432 13.30 38.29 20.03
CA GLY A 432 12.43 37.11 19.98
C GLY A 432 10.97 37.47 20.28
N LEU A 433 10.74 38.40 21.20
CA LEU A 433 9.42 38.91 21.53
C LEU A 433 8.80 39.67 20.36
N LEU A 434 9.53 40.57 19.72
CA LEU A 434 9.06 41.29 18.52
C LEU A 434 8.78 40.34 17.35
N TYR A 435 9.65 39.36 17.11
CA TYR A 435 9.47 38.39 16.02
C TYR A 435 8.28 37.47 16.26
N ARG A 436 8.10 36.99 17.49
CA ARG A 436 6.94 36.18 17.90
C ARG A 436 5.63 36.96 17.81
N ALA A 437 5.66 38.23 18.22
CA ALA A 437 4.54 39.14 18.07
C ALA A 437 4.18 39.35 16.58
N LEU A 438 5.18 39.54 15.71
CA LEU A 438 4.97 39.66 14.27
C LEU A 438 4.28 38.40 13.70
N LEU A 439 4.77 37.20 14.01
CA LEU A 439 4.17 35.94 13.54
C LEU A 439 2.72 35.77 14.04
N SER A 440 2.45 36.14 15.29
CA SER A 440 1.10 36.10 15.86
C SER A 440 0.15 37.05 15.11
N ARG A 441 0.58 38.30 14.86
CA ARG A 441 -0.18 39.29 14.09
C ARG A 441 -0.40 38.87 12.64
N LEU A 442 0.62 38.32 11.96
CA LEU A 442 0.48 37.80 10.59
C LEU A 442 -0.55 36.67 10.50
N SER A 443 -0.62 35.83 11.53
CA SER A 443 -1.58 34.73 11.56
C SER A 443 -2.99 35.17 11.92
N HIS A 444 -3.15 36.08 12.89
CA HIS A 444 -4.46 36.54 13.38
C HIS A 444 -5.06 37.67 12.55
N ASP A 445 -4.31 38.74 12.28
CA ASP A 445 -4.85 39.96 11.66
C ASP A 445 -4.85 39.85 10.12
N PHE A 446 -3.81 39.21 9.55
CA PHE A 446 -3.66 39.05 8.09
C PHE A 446 -4.08 37.67 7.58
N ASN A 447 -4.52 36.78 8.46
CA ASN A 447 -5.01 35.42 8.15
C ASN A 447 -4.03 34.60 7.27
N ILE A 448 -2.73 34.81 7.46
CA ILE A 448 -1.71 34.00 6.79
C ILE A 448 -1.67 32.63 7.46
N ALA A 449 -1.91 31.58 6.66
CA ALA A 449 -1.68 30.21 7.09
C ALA A 449 -0.17 29.99 7.25
N LEU A 450 0.31 29.95 8.49
CA LEU A 450 1.68 29.57 8.83
C LEU A 450 1.71 28.08 9.19
N GLU A 451 2.71 27.35 8.70
CA GLU A 451 2.96 25.95 9.02
C GLU A 451 4.20 25.84 9.93
N ALA A 452 4.24 24.82 10.79
CA ALA A 452 5.39 24.62 11.69
C ALA A 452 6.72 24.33 10.94
N ALA A 453 6.63 23.94 9.66
CA ALA A 453 7.77 23.65 8.79
C ALA A 453 8.19 24.85 7.92
N ASP A 454 7.50 25.99 8.02
CA ASP A 454 7.89 27.18 7.27
C ASP A 454 9.25 27.69 7.72
N THR A 455 10.04 28.18 6.76
CA THR A 455 11.29 28.91 7.02
C THR A 455 11.01 30.42 7.06
N GLU A 456 11.86 31.20 7.73
CA GLU A 456 11.70 32.65 7.83
C GLU A 456 11.68 33.33 6.45
N GLY A 457 12.42 32.78 5.48
CA GLY A 457 12.37 33.23 4.08
C GLY A 457 11.03 32.98 3.39
N GLN A 458 10.37 31.85 3.68
CA GLN A 458 9.04 31.55 3.15
C GLN A 458 7.97 32.45 3.77
N VAL A 459 8.12 32.81 5.06
CA VAL A 459 7.25 33.80 5.70
C VAL A 459 7.34 35.14 4.97
N LEU A 460 8.55 35.63 4.68
CA LEU A 460 8.74 36.88 3.92
C LEU A 460 8.10 36.83 2.52
N GLN A 461 8.20 35.70 1.81
CA GLN A 461 7.54 35.52 0.51
C GLN A 461 6.01 35.59 0.61
N ARG A 462 5.41 35.08 1.70
CA ARG A 462 3.97 35.19 1.93
C ARG A 462 3.54 36.60 2.29
N ILE A 463 4.37 37.35 3.03
CA ILE A 463 4.12 38.77 3.32
C ILE A 463 4.19 39.60 2.03
N GLU A 464 5.10 39.27 1.12
CA GLU A 464 5.20 39.95 -0.19
C GLU A 464 3.90 39.80 -1.01
N GLN A 465 3.19 38.68 -0.86
CA GLN A 465 1.89 38.46 -1.50
C GLN A 465 0.76 39.32 -0.92
N LEU A 466 0.90 39.85 0.30
CA LEU A 466 -0.08 40.78 0.90
C LEU A 466 -0.04 42.17 0.25
N GLN A 467 0.97 42.48 -0.58
CA GLN A 467 1.13 43.77 -1.26
C GLN A 467 1.17 44.99 -0.32
N GLN A 468 1.66 44.82 0.91
CA GLN A 468 1.85 45.90 1.88
C GLN A 468 3.34 46.25 2.02
N PRO A 469 3.84 47.33 1.37
CA PRO A 469 5.27 47.61 1.31
C PRO A 469 5.87 47.97 2.67
N ALA A 470 5.12 48.68 3.53
CA ALA A 470 5.57 49.07 4.87
C ALA A 470 5.76 47.84 5.79
N LEU A 471 4.79 46.91 5.78
CA LEU A 471 4.86 45.66 6.54
C LEU A 471 6.01 44.76 6.06
N LEU A 472 6.20 44.67 4.74
CA LEU A 472 7.30 43.90 4.15
C LEU A 472 8.67 44.48 4.52
N ALA A 473 8.83 45.81 4.47
CA ALA A 473 10.09 46.47 4.82
C ALA A 473 10.44 46.23 6.29
N TYR A 474 9.47 46.40 7.20
CA TYR A 474 9.65 46.12 8.62
C TYR A 474 9.98 44.64 8.88
N SER A 475 9.24 43.73 8.24
CA SER A 475 9.42 42.29 8.41
C SER A 475 10.78 41.82 7.90
N LYS A 476 11.28 42.36 6.78
CA LYS A 476 12.64 42.10 6.27
C LYS A 476 13.71 42.58 7.26
N ASN A 477 13.55 43.78 7.82
CA ASN A 477 14.49 44.36 8.78
C ASN A 477 14.55 43.52 10.07
N LEU A 478 13.40 43.24 10.68
CA LEU A 478 13.29 42.45 11.90
C LEU A 478 13.82 41.02 11.71
N THR A 479 13.45 40.36 10.61
CA THR A 479 13.88 38.99 10.31
C THR A 479 15.39 38.91 10.10
N GLY A 480 16.00 39.92 9.46
CA GLY A 480 17.45 39.97 9.27
C GLY A 480 18.21 40.08 10.60
N HIS A 481 17.77 40.96 11.49
CA HIS A 481 18.37 41.09 12.83
C HIS A 481 18.12 39.86 13.70
N TRP A 482 16.94 39.24 13.62
CA TRP A 482 16.63 37.98 14.29
C TRP A 482 17.55 36.85 13.80
N GLN A 483 17.69 36.64 12.50
CA GLN A 483 18.57 35.61 11.94
C GLN A 483 20.04 35.83 12.34
N GLY A 484 20.50 37.08 12.25
CA GLY A 484 21.86 37.47 12.64
C GLY A 484 22.15 37.19 14.11
N MET A 485 21.16 37.32 14.99
CA MET A 485 21.32 37.02 16.41
C MET A 485 21.09 35.54 16.76
N ALA A 486 20.05 34.92 16.22
CA ALA A 486 19.65 33.54 16.52
C ALA A 486 20.63 32.51 15.97
N TYR A 487 21.14 32.74 14.75
CA TYR A 487 22.09 31.84 14.09
C TYR A 487 23.51 32.41 14.03
N GLY A 488 23.66 33.73 13.97
CA GLY A 488 24.97 34.39 13.84
C GLY A 488 25.57 34.93 15.13
N HIS A 489 24.83 34.90 16.25
CA HIS A 489 25.21 35.46 17.55
C HIS A 489 25.72 36.92 17.51
N ARG A 490 25.28 37.71 16.53
CA ARG A 490 25.65 39.12 16.39
C ARG A 490 24.63 40.00 17.11
N LEU A 491 25.12 40.87 18.01
CA LEU A 491 24.26 41.86 18.64
C LEU A 491 23.92 42.98 17.67
N PRO A 492 22.64 43.41 17.60
CA PRO A 492 22.23 44.55 16.80
C PRO A 492 22.76 45.85 17.42
N PRO A 493 23.11 46.85 16.59
CA PRO A 493 23.44 48.19 17.06
C PRO A 493 22.30 48.80 17.88
N GLU A 494 22.62 49.67 18.85
CA GLU A 494 21.60 50.27 19.72
C GLU A 494 20.58 51.15 18.98
N GLN A 495 20.96 51.72 17.83
CA GLN A 495 20.06 52.47 16.93
C GLN A 495 18.89 51.61 16.44
N VAL A 496 19.13 50.32 16.18
CA VAL A 496 18.11 49.36 15.69
C VAL A 496 17.01 49.13 16.73
N ARG A 497 17.30 49.33 18.02
CA ARG A 497 16.28 49.22 19.10
C ARG A 497 15.14 50.19 18.84
N GLN A 498 15.47 51.47 18.65
CA GLN A 498 14.48 52.53 18.47
C GLN A 498 13.76 52.35 17.13
N GLU A 499 14.51 52.06 16.05
CA GLU A 499 13.93 51.84 14.72
C GLU A 499 12.90 50.69 14.69
N LEU A 500 13.18 49.56 15.36
CA LEU A 500 12.25 48.43 15.38
C LEU A 500 11.06 48.67 16.31
N CYS A 501 11.24 49.32 17.46
CA CYS A 501 10.14 49.59 18.39
C CYS A 501 9.21 50.69 17.85
N ASP A 502 9.75 51.73 17.24
CA ASP A 502 8.96 52.79 16.61
C ASP A 502 8.29 52.28 15.33
N GLY A 503 9.01 51.48 14.53
CA GLY A 503 8.43 50.80 13.37
C GLY A 503 7.27 49.87 13.74
N TRP A 504 7.34 49.20 14.90
CA TRP A 504 6.24 48.40 15.43
C TRP A 504 5.02 49.27 15.78
N ARG A 505 5.22 50.35 16.54
CA ARG A 505 4.15 51.29 16.94
C ARG A 505 3.42 51.85 15.72
N VAL A 506 4.18 52.28 14.70
CA VAL A 506 3.61 52.84 13.46
C VAL A 506 2.75 51.83 12.69
N LEU A 507 3.09 50.53 12.75
CA LEU A 507 2.38 49.50 11.99
C LEU A 507 1.20 48.86 12.72
N PHE A 508 1.25 48.77 14.06
CA PHE A 508 0.34 47.92 14.83
C PHE A 508 -0.42 48.64 15.96
N ASP A 509 -0.06 49.88 16.34
CA ASP A 509 -0.80 50.64 17.35
C ASP A 509 -1.73 51.68 16.70
N PRO A 510 -3.07 51.56 16.86
CA PRO A 510 -4.03 52.51 16.29
C PRO A 510 -4.05 53.88 16.99
N GLU A 511 -3.49 54.01 18.20
CA GLU A 511 -3.58 55.23 19.01
C GLU A 511 -2.56 56.31 18.64
N ALA A 512 -1.62 56.05 17.72
CA ALA A 512 -0.63 57.04 17.28
C ALA A 512 -1.17 58.04 16.22
N PHE A 513 -2.43 57.91 15.82
CA PHE A 513 -3.08 58.74 14.79
C PHE A 513 -4.31 59.54 15.30
N HIS A 514 -4.32 59.94 16.58
CA HIS A 514 -5.27 60.95 17.08
C HIS A 514 -4.59 62.11 17.78
#